data_AF-A0A7H4PFW7-F1
#
_entry.id   AF-A0A7H4PFW7-F1
#
_cell.length_a   1.000
_cell.length_b   1.000
_cell.length_c   1.000
_cell.angle_alpha   90.00
_cell.angle_beta   90.00
_cell.angle_gamma   90.00
#
_symmetry.space_group_name_H-M   'P 1'
#
loop_
_entity.id
_entity.type
_entity.pdbx_description
1 polymer ?
#
loop_
_entity_poly.entity_id
_entity_poly.type
_entity_poly.pdbx_seq_one_letter_code
_entity_poly.pdbx_strand_id
1 'polypeptide(L)'
;MLLPDTPAFSTDGHLRATFKEKNGSRFAYQDFNGRIGESDIHGSLTYSTGKPRPKLEGDLESRQLRLADLGPLIGVDSGGKGSQTERRKGEASPQPAGKVLPYDRFETDKWQVMDADVRFKGRRIEHGGTLPISDLSTHVILERGDLRLQPLRLGLANGTIAGSIHLEGDKKPLQGTANLQARRLKLKALMPNVEMMQKTLGEMNGDVQLRGTGNSVAALLGNSNGNLKLLMNDGLISRNLMEILGLNVGNFIIGADLWR
;
A
#
# COMPACT_ATOMS: atom_id res chain seq x y z
N MET A 1 24.51 5.87 6.30
CA MET A 1 23.94 4.60 6.78
C MET A 1 23.11 4.04 5.63
N LEU A 2 23.26 2.76 5.26
CA LEU A 2 22.69 2.17 4.03
C LEU A 2 21.36 1.42 4.27
N LEU A 3 20.87 1.40 5.49
CA LEU A 3 19.60 0.77 5.85
C LEU A 3 18.48 1.83 5.80
N PRO A 4 17.26 1.44 5.42
CA PRO A 4 16.12 2.36 5.46
C PRO A 4 15.91 2.88 6.89
N ASP A 5 15.40 4.11 6.99
CA ASP A 5 14.99 4.65 8.28
C ASP A 5 13.87 3.77 8.82
N THR A 6 14.00 3.32 10.07
CA THR A 6 13.03 2.45 10.73
C THR A 6 12.64 3.06 12.08
N PRO A 7 11.40 2.89 12.54
CA PRO A 7 11.07 3.09 13.95
C PRO A 7 11.95 2.23 14.86
N ALA A 8 11.89 2.47 16.18
CA ALA A 8 12.61 1.63 17.15
C ALA A 8 12.38 0.14 16.86
N PHE A 9 13.48 -0.63 16.79
CA PHE A 9 13.43 -2.02 16.39
C PHE A 9 14.23 -2.92 17.35
N SER A 10 13.84 -4.20 17.42
CA SER A 10 14.53 -5.24 18.16
C SER A 10 14.42 -6.55 17.39
N THR A 11 15.51 -7.31 17.27
CA THR A 11 15.49 -8.61 16.58
C THR A 11 16.37 -9.63 17.28
N ASP A 12 16.01 -10.90 17.16
CA ASP A 12 16.79 -12.07 17.54
C ASP A 12 16.82 -13.07 16.37
N GLY A 13 17.92 -13.79 16.18
CA GLY A 13 18.07 -14.72 15.07
C GLY A 13 19.53 -15.12 14.81
N HIS A 14 19.78 -15.81 13.70
CA HIS A 14 21.11 -16.32 13.35
C HIS A 14 21.76 -15.49 12.24
N LEU A 15 22.85 -14.80 12.56
CA LEU A 15 23.62 -14.03 11.58
C LEU A 15 24.84 -14.81 11.11
N ARG A 16 24.92 -15.09 9.80
CA ARG A 16 26.09 -15.65 9.14
C ARG A 16 26.69 -14.65 8.17
N ALA A 17 27.93 -14.25 8.43
CA ALA A 17 28.70 -13.39 7.55
C ALA A 17 29.71 -14.20 6.72
N THR A 18 29.73 -13.96 5.41
CA THR A 18 30.72 -14.50 4.47
C THR A 18 31.40 -13.34 3.77
N PHE A 19 32.70 -13.17 4.01
CA PHE A 19 33.49 -12.09 3.42
C PHE A 19 34.21 -12.62 2.16
N LYS A 20 34.03 -11.97 1.01
CA LYS A 20 34.80 -12.25 -0.21
C LYS A 20 35.48 -10.96 -0.66
N GLU A 21 36.81 -10.91 -0.58
CA GLU A 21 37.62 -9.70 -0.86
C GLU A 21 37.31 -9.03 -2.21
N LYS A 22 36.97 -9.82 -3.26
CA LYS A 22 36.69 -9.29 -4.61
C LYS A 22 35.21 -9.10 -4.95
N ASN A 23 34.29 -9.82 -4.29
CA ASN A 23 32.86 -9.87 -4.67
C ASN A 23 31.93 -9.27 -3.61
N GLY A 24 32.50 -8.60 -2.61
CA GLY A 24 31.74 -8.05 -1.48
C GLY A 24 31.44 -9.10 -0.41
N SER A 25 30.68 -8.68 0.58
CA SER A 25 30.35 -9.44 1.78
C SER A 25 28.88 -9.83 1.76
N ARG A 26 28.58 -11.06 2.17
CA ARG A 26 27.21 -11.58 2.28
C ARG A 26 26.85 -11.79 3.73
N PHE A 27 25.75 -11.22 4.17
CA PHE A 27 25.20 -11.35 5.52
C PHE A 27 23.85 -12.03 5.42
N ALA A 28 23.75 -13.27 5.87
CA ALA A 28 22.48 -13.99 5.96
C ALA A 28 21.98 -13.93 7.39
N TYR A 29 20.81 -13.33 7.59
CA TYR A 29 20.09 -13.33 8.85
C TYR A 29 18.91 -14.29 8.74
N GLN A 30 19.00 -15.41 9.43
CA GLN A 30 18.13 -16.57 9.25
C GLN A 30 17.21 -16.74 10.45
N ASP A 31 15.97 -17.15 10.13
CA ASP A 31 14.91 -17.50 11.08
C ASP A 31 14.76 -16.47 12.20
N PHE A 32 14.85 -15.19 11.83
CA PHE A 32 14.84 -14.13 12.79
C PHE A 32 13.41 -13.81 13.25
N ASN A 33 13.29 -13.40 14.50
CA ASN A 33 12.13 -12.74 15.05
C ASN A 33 12.48 -11.29 15.35
N GLY A 34 11.49 -10.42 15.23
CA GLY A 34 11.72 -9.02 15.48
C GLY A 34 10.46 -8.20 15.61
N ARG A 35 10.70 -6.94 15.95
CA ARG A 35 9.69 -5.90 16.05
C ARG A 35 10.25 -4.63 15.43
N ILE A 36 9.44 -3.95 14.64
CA ILE A 36 9.72 -2.61 14.10
C ILE A 36 8.53 -1.73 14.50
N GLY A 37 8.76 -0.75 15.36
CA GLY A 37 7.69 0.04 15.96
C GLY A 37 6.76 -0.87 16.77
N GLU A 38 5.51 -0.97 16.33
CA GLU A 38 4.52 -1.86 16.95
C GLU A 38 4.15 -3.07 16.09
N SER A 39 4.83 -3.26 14.96
CA SER A 39 4.68 -4.39 14.06
C SER A 39 5.68 -5.50 14.40
N ASP A 40 5.24 -6.76 14.43
CA ASP A 40 6.17 -7.89 14.44
C ASP A 40 6.69 -8.18 13.02
N ILE A 41 7.89 -8.73 12.94
CA ILE A 41 8.54 -9.10 11.68
C ILE A 41 9.36 -10.37 11.88
N HIS A 42 9.24 -11.27 10.93
CA HIS A 42 9.84 -12.60 10.98
C HIS A 42 10.38 -12.99 9.61
N GLY A 43 11.39 -13.85 9.57
CA GLY A 43 11.78 -14.51 8.32
C GLY A 43 13.27 -14.63 8.15
N SER A 44 13.71 -14.54 6.89
CA SER A 44 15.13 -14.65 6.53
C SER A 44 15.49 -13.62 5.49
N LEU A 45 16.59 -12.91 5.71
CA LEU A 45 17.12 -11.91 4.80
C LEU A 45 18.58 -12.18 4.48
N THR A 46 18.97 -11.85 3.26
CA THR A 46 20.35 -11.80 2.80
C THR A 46 20.67 -10.40 2.35
N TYR A 47 21.67 -9.79 2.98
CA TYR A 47 22.26 -8.54 2.52
C TYR A 47 23.60 -8.84 1.85
N SER A 48 23.74 -8.48 0.58
CA SER A 48 24.98 -8.63 -0.18
C SER A 48 25.54 -7.25 -0.48
N THR A 49 26.75 -6.96 0.01
CA THR A 49 27.49 -5.76 -0.40
C THR A 49 28.12 -6.00 -1.77
N GLY A 50 28.24 -4.95 -2.56
CA GLY A 50 28.79 -5.05 -3.91
C GLY A 50 28.65 -3.74 -4.67
N LYS A 51 29.38 -3.63 -5.78
CA LYS A 51 29.23 -2.54 -6.74
C LYS A 51 28.29 -2.98 -7.87
N PRO A 52 27.49 -2.07 -8.45
CA PRO A 52 27.40 -0.64 -8.11
C PRO A 52 26.58 -0.35 -6.85
N ARG A 53 25.72 -1.27 -6.41
CA ARG A 53 24.82 -1.12 -5.26
C ARG A 53 24.75 -2.42 -4.46
N PRO A 54 24.55 -2.36 -3.13
CA PRO A 54 24.21 -3.53 -2.34
C PRO A 54 22.81 -4.05 -2.70
N LYS A 55 22.54 -5.32 -2.40
CA LYS A 55 21.24 -5.97 -2.61
C LYS A 55 20.70 -6.59 -1.32
N LEU A 56 19.42 -6.39 -1.04
CA LEU A 56 18.68 -7.06 0.03
C LEU A 56 17.69 -8.08 -0.56
N GLU A 57 17.73 -9.32 -0.09
CA GLU A 57 16.89 -10.40 -0.63
C GLU A 57 16.28 -11.25 0.47
N GLY A 58 15.06 -11.76 0.30
CA GLY A 58 14.53 -12.79 1.19
C GLY A 58 13.01 -12.80 1.34
N ASP A 59 12.54 -13.51 2.35
CA ASP A 59 11.12 -13.70 2.64
C ASP A 59 10.83 -13.22 4.06
N LEU A 60 9.82 -12.38 4.18
CA LEU A 60 9.42 -11.71 5.40
C LEU A 60 7.93 -11.93 5.69
N GLU A 61 7.60 -12.11 6.95
CA GLU A 61 6.23 -12.21 7.42
C GLU A 61 6.00 -11.32 8.64
N SER A 62 4.81 -10.74 8.73
CA SER A 62 4.29 -10.07 9.91
C SER A 62 2.94 -10.68 10.28
N ARG A 63 2.76 -11.10 11.52
CA ARG A 63 1.48 -11.57 12.04
C ARG A 63 0.56 -10.40 12.30
N GLN A 64 1.10 -9.29 12.82
CA GLN A 64 0.44 -8.01 13.02
C GLN A 64 1.32 -6.89 12.46
N LEU A 65 0.82 -6.26 11.39
CA LEU A 65 1.49 -5.18 10.70
C LEU A 65 0.70 -3.89 10.86
N ARG A 66 1.35 -2.84 11.34
CA ARG A 66 0.79 -1.49 11.31
C ARG A 66 1.29 -0.76 10.09
N LEU A 67 0.37 -0.19 9.32
CA LEU A 67 0.74 0.58 8.13
C LEU A 67 1.59 1.81 8.46
N ALA A 68 1.41 2.39 9.66
CA ALA A 68 2.21 3.51 10.14
C ALA A 68 3.70 3.17 10.30
N ASP A 69 4.04 1.90 10.51
CA ASP A 69 5.43 1.45 10.67
C ASP A 69 6.09 1.14 9.32
N LEU A 70 5.32 1.08 8.21
CA LEU A 70 5.84 0.82 6.86
C LEU A 70 6.40 2.06 6.17
N GLY A 71 5.87 3.26 6.48
CA GLY A 71 6.19 4.50 5.75
C GLY A 71 7.70 4.74 5.61
N PRO A 72 8.46 4.79 6.72
CA PRO A 72 9.91 4.96 6.67
C PRO A 72 10.65 3.86 5.88
N LEU A 73 10.15 2.62 5.91
CA LEU A 73 10.77 1.47 5.22
C LEU A 73 10.73 1.59 3.70
N ILE A 74 9.68 2.20 3.17
CA ILE A 74 9.52 2.45 1.73
C ILE A 74 9.99 3.85 1.32
N GLY A 75 10.64 4.59 2.24
CA GLY A 75 11.14 5.93 1.99
C GLY A 75 10.04 6.98 1.86
N VAL A 76 8.93 6.82 2.59
CA VAL A 76 7.93 7.88 2.72
C VAL A 76 8.30 8.73 3.91
N ASP A 77 8.56 10.02 3.66
CA ASP A 77 8.69 11.02 4.72
C ASP A 77 7.29 11.29 5.29
N SER A 78 6.91 10.42 6.21
CA SER A 78 5.74 10.62 7.06
C SER A 78 6.23 11.60 8.10
N GLY A 79 5.95 12.91 7.96
CA GLY A 79 6.47 14.00 8.83
C GLY A 79 6.13 13.81 10.33
N GLY A 80 6.70 12.79 10.95
CA GLY A 80 6.02 12.04 11.99
C GLY A 80 6.77 10.76 12.35
N LYS A 81 7.71 10.92 13.31
CA LYS A 81 8.32 9.88 14.17
C LYS A 81 9.66 9.29 13.73
N GLY A 82 10.47 10.04 12.99
CA GLY A 82 11.87 9.71 12.69
C GLY A 82 12.95 10.42 13.52
N SER A 83 12.64 11.33 14.44
CA SER A 83 13.62 11.83 15.41
C SER A 83 12.93 12.44 16.63
N GLN A 84 13.28 12.03 17.85
CA GLN A 84 12.84 12.73 19.08
C GLN A 84 13.46 14.14 19.19
N THR A 85 14.41 14.48 18.33
CA THR A 85 15.09 15.77 18.27
C THR A 85 14.33 16.84 17.47
N GLU A 86 13.42 16.48 16.56
CA GLU A 86 12.68 17.45 15.74
C GLU A 86 11.29 17.83 16.29
N ARG A 87 10.84 17.22 17.39
CA ARG A 87 9.60 17.62 18.09
C ARG A 87 9.64 19.04 18.70
N ARG A 88 10.70 19.81 18.47
CA ARG A 88 10.80 21.22 18.89
C ARG A 88 10.29 22.22 17.86
N LYS A 89 9.89 21.80 16.66
CA LYS A 89 9.13 22.65 15.73
C LYS A 89 7.79 22.00 15.43
N GLY A 90 6.71 22.68 15.78
CA GLY A 90 5.34 22.27 15.45
C GLY A 90 5.06 22.32 13.96
N GLU A 91 5.76 21.52 13.16
CA GLU A 91 5.48 21.33 11.75
C GLU A 91 4.28 20.40 11.64
N ALA A 92 3.18 20.96 11.15
CA ALA A 92 1.94 20.26 10.89
C ALA A 92 2.21 19.11 9.91
N SER A 93 1.52 17.98 10.11
CA SER A 93 1.49 16.90 9.11
C SER A 93 1.21 17.49 7.72
N PRO A 94 1.96 17.09 6.67
CA PRO A 94 1.77 17.61 5.31
C PRO A 94 0.39 17.26 4.70
N GLN A 95 -0.43 16.49 5.43
CA GLN A 95 -1.78 16.12 5.05
C GLN A 95 -2.77 17.29 5.19
N PRO A 96 -3.34 17.80 4.08
CA PRO A 96 -4.33 18.88 4.15
C PRO A 96 -5.61 18.40 4.85
N ALA A 97 -6.26 19.30 5.61
CA ALA A 97 -7.52 19.00 6.28
C ALA A 97 -8.59 18.52 5.28
N GLY A 98 -9.33 17.48 5.64
CA GLY A 98 -10.40 16.90 4.80
C GLY A 98 -9.93 16.10 3.59
N LYS A 99 -8.62 15.88 3.41
CA LYS A 99 -8.10 14.99 2.36
C LYS A 99 -7.86 13.59 2.92
N VAL A 100 -8.34 12.59 2.18
CA VAL A 100 -8.21 11.16 2.54
C VAL A 100 -7.00 10.48 1.90
N LEU A 101 -6.49 11.02 0.78
CA LEU A 101 -5.34 10.48 0.07
C LEU A 101 -4.05 11.03 0.67
N PRO A 102 -3.00 10.20 0.93
CA PRO A 102 -1.75 10.66 1.50
C PRO A 102 -1.00 11.67 0.61
N TYR A 103 -0.53 12.75 1.23
CA TYR A 103 0.34 13.76 0.61
C TYR A 103 1.82 13.59 0.96
N ASP A 104 2.16 12.67 1.86
CA ASP A 104 3.54 12.33 2.20
C ASP A 104 4.31 11.96 0.93
N ARG A 105 5.54 12.47 0.84
CA ARG A 105 6.34 12.35 -0.38
C ARG A 105 7.18 11.09 -0.36
N PHE A 106 7.31 10.48 -1.52
CA PHE A 106 8.29 9.43 -1.78
C PHE A 106 9.69 10.05 -1.90
N GLU A 107 10.62 9.60 -1.08
CA GLU A 107 12.05 9.92 -1.15
C GLU A 107 12.73 9.01 -2.17
N THR A 108 12.45 9.20 -3.47
CA THR A 108 12.96 8.31 -4.52
C THR A 108 14.48 8.29 -4.64
N ASP A 109 15.17 9.32 -4.14
CA ASP A 109 16.63 9.32 -4.04
C ASP A 109 17.15 8.21 -3.10
N LYS A 110 16.38 7.84 -2.06
CA LYS A 110 16.68 6.68 -1.19
C LYS A 110 16.54 5.35 -1.94
N TRP A 111 15.76 5.28 -3.02
CA TRP A 111 15.59 4.04 -3.79
C TRP A 111 16.79 3.73 -4.70
N GLN A 112 17.69 4.71 -4.92
CA GLN A 112 18.92 4.52 -5.69
C GLN A 112 20.07 3.95 -4.84
N VAL A 113 19.92 3.81 -3.52
CA VAL A 113 21.03 3.43 -2.64
C VAL A 113 21.23 1.91 -2.54
N MET A 114 20.21 1.11 -2.87
CA MET A 114 20.25 -0.35 -2.85
C MET A 114 19.23 -0.97 -3.81
N ASP A 115 19.48 -2.22 -4.20
CA ASP A 115 18.48 -3.07 -4.84
C ASP A 115 17.79 -3.96 -3.80
N ALA A 116 16.56 -4.40 -4.08
CA ALA A 116 15.81 -5.31 -3.22
C ALA A 116 15.04 -6.37 -4.02
N ASP A 117 14.95 -7.58 -3.48
CA ASP A 117 14.12 -8.68 -3.98
C ASP A 117 13.53 -9.41 -2.77
N VAL A 118 12.40 -8.89 -2.28
CA VAL A 118 11.82 -9.29 -0.99
C VAL A 118 10.37 -9.69 -1.15
N ARG A 119 10.02 -10.91 -0.74
CA ARG A 119 8.62 -11.30 -0.59
C ARG A 119 8.15 -10.96 0.81
N PHE A 120 7.00 -10.32 0.91
CA PHE A 120 6.45 -9.87 2.18
C PHE A 120 5.00 -10.34 2.34
N LYS A 121 4.66 -10.81 3.54
CA LYS A 121 3.29 -11.21 3.90
C LYS A 121 2.89 -10.63 5.26
N GLY A 122 1.87 -9.78 5.29
CA GLY A 122 1.21 -9.32 6.53
C GLY A 122 -0.13 -10.05 6.72
N ARG A 123 -0.31 -10.77 7.82
CA ARG A 123 -1.53 -11.57 8.08
C ARG A 123 -2.68 -10.78 8.70
N ARG A 124 -2.36 -9.76 9.50
CA ARG A 124 -3.33 -8.83 10.09
C ARG A 124 -2.78 -7.42 9.93
N ILE A 125 -3.55 -6.57 9.26
CA ILE A 125 -3.19 -5.17 9.10
C ILE A 125 -3.94 -4.33 10.14
N GLU A 126 -3.19 -3.64 10.98
CA GLU A 126 -3.72 -2.57 11.81
C GLU A 126 -3.64 -1.26 11.03
N HIS A 127 -4.81 -0.72 10.72
CA HIS A 127 -4.99 0.55 10.04
C HIS A 127 -5.61 1.56 11.01
N GLY A 128 -4.99 2.74 11.14
CA GLY A 128 -5.53 3.83 11.96
C GLY A 128 -6.71 4.58 11.33
N GLY A 129 -7.15 4.18 10.13
CA GLY A 129 -8.20 4.83 9.35
C GLY A 129 -9.43 3.96 9.12
N THR A 130 -10.36 4.45 8.31
CA THR A 130 -11.67 3.80 8.04
C THR A 130 -11.63 2.69 6.98
N LEU A 131 -10.53 2.54 6.24
CA LEU A 131 -10.39 1.54 5.18
C LEU A 131 -10.10 0.16 5.79
N PRO A 132 -11.03 -0.81 5.70
CA PRO A 132 -10.92 -2.12 6.36
C PRO A 132 -9.94 -3.05 5.62
N ILE A 133 -8.66 -2.78 5.78
CA ILE A 133 -7.57 -3.59 5.23
C ILE A 133 -7.31 -4.76 6.19
N SER A 134 -7.18 -5.97 5.66
CA SER A 134 -7.10 -7.19 6.49
C SER A 134 -5.75 -7.90 6.38
N ASP A 135 -5.29 -8.18 5.16
CA ASP A 135 -4.02 -8.85 4.87
C ASP A 135 -3.32 -8.23 3.66
N LEU A 136 -2.01 -8.45 3.55
CA LEU A 136 -1.17 -8.02 2.45
C LEU A 136 -0.20 -9.15 2.07
N SER A 137 -0.04 -9.40 0.78
CA SER A 137 1.04 -10.23 0.24
C SER A 137 1.60 -9.53 -0.98
N THR A 138 2.92 -9.35 -1.04
CA THR A 138 3.56 -8.76 -2.22
C THR A 138 4.98 -9.25 -2.42
N HIS A 139 5.46 -9.13 -3.65
CA HIS A 139 6.87 -9.27 -3.98
C HIS A 139 7.40 -7.89 -4.39
N VAL A 140 8.27 -7.36 -3.53
CA VAL A 140 8.94 -6.08 -3.68
C VAL A 140 10.22 -6.30 -4.47
N ILE A 141 10.28 -5.72 -5.65
CA ILE A 141 11.47 -5.71 -6.49
C ILE A 141 11.89 -4.25 -6.63
N LEU A 142 13.10 -3.92 -6.19
CA LEU A 142 13.70 -2.61 -6.37
C LEU A 142 15.00 -2.80 -7.16
N GLU A 143 15.07 -2.23 -8.35
CA GLU A 143 16.25 -2.32 -9.20
C GLU A 143 16.61 -0.93 -9.71
N ARG A 144 17.73 -0.36 -9.22
CA ARG A 144 18.21 0.95 -9.72
C ARG A 144 17.17 2.09 -9.57
N GLY A 145 16.44 2.10 -8.46
CA GLY A 145 15.35 3.06 -8.23
C GLY A 145 14.02 2.72 -8.91
N ASP A 146 13.94 1.63 -9.68
CA ASP A 146 12.71 1.09 -10.26
C ASP A 146 12.02 0.17 -9.26
N LEU A 147 10.91 0.63 -8.66
CA LEU A 147 10.17 -0.13 -7.65
C LEU A 147 8.97 -0.83 -8.26
N ARG A 148 8.89 -2.15 -8.09
CA ARG A 148 7.79 -2.98 -8.56
C ARG A 148 7.22 -3.80 -7.41
N LEU A 149 5.89 -3.80 -7.29
CA LEU A 149 5.13 -4.64 -6.38
C LEU A 149 4.33 -5.63 -7.23
N GLN A 150 4.86 -6.85 -7.40
CA GLN A 150 4.29 -7.81 -8.34
C GLN A 150 4.60 -9.28 -8.00
N PRO A 151 3.59 -10.11 -7.65
CA PRO A 151 2.19 -9.71 -7.48
C PRO A 151 2.01 -8.83 -6.25
N LEU A 152 0.93 -8.05 -6.25
CA LEU A 152 0.34 -7.42 -5.09
C LEU A 152 -1.01 -8.09 -4.83
N ARG A 153 -1.28 -8.45 -3.57
CA ARG A 153 -2.59 -8.89 -3.10
C ARG A 153 -2.87 -8.25 -1.75
N LEU A 154 -4.04 -7.65 -1.62
CA LEU A 154 -4.50 -6.95 -0.42
C LEU A 154 -5.93 -7.40 -0.11
N GLY A 155 -6.19 -7.85 1.11
CA GLY A 155 -7.55 -8.03 1.60
C GLY A 155 -8.17 -6.69 1.96
N LEU A 156 -9.29 -6.32 1.34
CA LEU A 156 -9.99 -5.06 1.59
C LEU A 156 -11.50 -5.31 1.69
N ALA A 157 -12.14 -4.79 2.74
CA ALA A 157 -13.60 -4.82 2.91
C ALA A 157 -14.20 -6.22 2.70
N ASN A 158 -13.55 -7.23 3.27
CA ASN A 158 -13.90 -8.66 3.14
C ASN A 158 -13.86 -9.21 1.70
N GLY A 159 -13.32 -8.46 0.75
CA GLY A 159 -12.96 -8.89 -0.59
C GLY A 159 -11.45 -8.81 -0.82
N THR A 160 -11.05 -8.76 -2.09
CA THR A 160 -9.64 -8.79 -2.48
C THR A 160 -9.34 -7.73 -3.53
N ILE A 161 -8.19 -7.07 -3.38
CA ILE A 161 -7.52 -6.33 -4.45
C ILE A 161 -6.28 -7.14 -4.85
N ALA A 162 -6.07 -7.37 -6.14
CA ALA A 162 -4.88 -8.03 -6.66
C ALA A 162 -4.36 -7.32 -7.92
N GLY A 163 -3.07 -7.40 -8.19
CA GLY A 163 -2.49 -6.81 -9.40
C GLY A 163 -1.01 -6.49 -9.27
N SER A 164 -0.60 -5.38 -9.88
CA SER A 164 0.78 -4.87 -9.82
C SER A 164 0.83 -3.35 -9.74
N ILE A 165 1.89 -2.87 -9.10
CA ILE A 165 2.26 -1.45 -9.05
C ILE A 165 3.71 -1.33 -9.53
N HIS A 166 3.98 -0.31 -10.33
CA HIS A 166 5.31 0.01 -10.84
C HIS A 166 5.56 1.51 -10.68
N LEU A 167 6.62 1.88 -9.99
CA LEU A 167 7.04 3.25 -9.69
C LEU A 167 8.47 3.46 -10.18
N GLU A 168 8.66 4.36 -11.15
CA GLU A 168 9.93 4.67 -11.80
C GLU A 168 10.63 5.82 -11.07
N GLY A 169 11.30 5.52 -9.94
CA GLY A 169 11.89 6.52 -9.04
C GLY A 169 13.09 7.28 -9.58
N ASP A 170 13.65 6.83 -10.70
CA ASP A 170 14.68 7.52 -11.48
C ASP A 170 14.14 8.71 -12.29
N LYS A 171 12.82 8.76 -12.51
CA LYS A 171 12.15 9.87 -13.21
C LYS A 171 11.76 11.01 -12.25
N LYS A 172 11.87 12.25 -12.73
CA LYS A 172 11.50 13.47 -11.98
C LYS A 172 10.53 14.33 -12.82
N PRO A 173 9.24 14.45 -12.45
CA PRO A 173 8.57 13.79 -11.33
C PRO A 173 8.48 12.26 -11.52
N LEU A 174 8.33 11.53 -10.40
CA LEU A 174 8.10 10.09 -10.38
C LEU A 174 6.95 9.72 -11.33
N GLN A 175 7.13 8.65 -12.11
CA GLN A 175 6.06 8.06 -12.91
C GLN A 175 5.57 6.78 -12.23
N GLY A 176 4.26 6.60 -12.17
CA GLY A 176 3.64 5.42 -11.57
C GLY A 176 2.64 4.77 -12.51
N THR A 177 2.61 3.45 -12.54
CA THR A 177 1.60 2.63 -13.22
C THR A 177 0.99 1.64 -12.23
N ALA A 178 -0.32 1.49 -12.26
CA ALA A 178 -1.05 0.51 -11.46
C ALA A 178 -2.03 -0.27 -12.34
N ASN A 179 -1.99 -1.60 -12.24
CA ASN A 179 -2.97 -2.49 -12.84
C ASN A 179 -3.57 -3.34 -11.72
N LEU A 180 -4.80 -3.03 -11.31
CA LEU A 180 -5.42 -3.60 -10.12
C LEU A 180 -6.82 -4.14 -10.44
N GLN A 181 -7.16 -5.23 -9.78
CA GLN A 181 -8.47 -5.87 -9.84
C GLN A 181 -9.02 -5.97 -8.43
N ALA A 182 -10.15 -5.32 -8.20
CA ALA A 182 -10.96 -5.44 -7.00
C ALA A 182 -12.07 -6.47 -7.24
N ARG A 183 -12.24 -7.40 -6.31
CA ARG A 183 -13.26 -8.45 -6.39
C ARG A 183 -13.98 -8.61 -5.05
N ARG A 184 -15.31 -8.69 -5.12
CA ARG A 184 -16.21 -8.99 -3.98
C ARG A 184 -16.02 -8.06 -2.78
N LEU A 185 -15.73 -6.78 -3.01
CA LEU A 185 -15.61 -5.80 -1.92
C LEU A 185 -17.01 -5.54 -1.33
N LYS A 186 -17.18 -5.73 -0.02
CA LYS A 186 -18.48 -5.55 0.64
C LYS A 186 -18.77 -4.07 0.85
N LEU A 187 -19.89 -3.58 0.30
CA LEU A 187 -20.28 -2.16 0.39
C LEU A 187 -20.41 -1.68 1.83
N LYS A 188 -21.02 -2.50 2.70
CA LYS A 188 -21.16 -2.25 4.13
C LYS A 188 -19.82 -1.97 4.82
N ALA A 189 -18.76 -2.68 4.42
CA ALA A 189 -17.43 -2.53 5.00
C ALA A 189 -16.65 -1.37 4.36
N LEU A 190 -16.82 -1.12 3.05
CA LEU A 190 -16.21 0.04 2.37
C LEU A 190 -16.76 1.38 2.85
N MET A 191 -18.06 1.44 3.15
CA MET A 191 -18.76 2.67 3.50
C MET A 191 -19.45 2.53 4.87
N PRO A 192 -18.66 2.36 5.96
CA PRO A 192 -19.19 2.11 7.29
C PRO A 192 -20.08 3.25 7.81
N ASN A 193 -19.76 4.48 7.38
CA ASN A 193 -20.42 5.71 7.85
C ASN A 193 -21.63 6.12 7.01
N VAL A 194 -22.02 5.33 6.00
CA VAL A 194 -23.19 5.62 5.16
C VAL A 194 -24.32 4.69 5.57
N GLU A 195 -25.34 5.23 6.25
CA GLU A 195 -26.43 4.44 6.84
C GLU A 195 -27.13 3.53 5.81
N MET A 196 -27.35 4.05 4.59
CA MET A 196 -27.91 3.28 3.47
C MET A 196 -27.08 2.04 3.15
N MET A 197 -25.75 2.12 3.22
CA MET A 197 -24.85 1.00 2.91
C MET A 197 -24.77 -0.03 4.03
N GLN A 198 -25.14 0.34 5.26
CA GLN A 198 -25.20 -0.61 6.38
C GLN A 198 -26.32 -1.64 6.25
N LYS A 199 -27.34 -1.34 5.45
CA LYS A 199 -28.51 -2.19 5.17
C LYS A 199 -28.38 -2.96 3.84
N THR A 200 -27.27 -2.81 3.12
CA THR A 200 -27.04 -3.39 1.80
C THR A 200 -26.11 -4.60 1.88
N LEU A 201 -26.48 -5.70 1.23
CA LEU A 201 -25.65 -6.93 1.11
C LEU A 201 -24.78 -6.98 -0.16
N GLY A 202 -24.84 -5.92 -0.97
CA GLY A 202 -24.18 -5.84 -2.27
C GLY A 202 -22.65 -5.87 -2.23
N GLU A 203 -22.09 -6.29 -3.36
CA GLU A 203 -20.66 -6.39 -3.60
C GLU A 203 -20.22 -5.47 -4.74
N MET A 204 -19.01 -4.93 -4.64
CA MET A 204 -18.36 -4.17 -5.69
C MET A 204 -17.17 -4.95 -6.26
N ASN A 205 -17.11 -4.96 -7.58
CA ASN A 205 -15.97 -5.42 -8.37
C ASN A 205 -15.44 -4.23 -9.19
N GLY A 206 -14.15 -4.23 -9.48
CA GLY A 206 -13.58 -3.21 -10.33
C GLY A 206 -12.25 -3.60 -10.95
N ASP A 207 -11.95 -2.97 -12.07
CA ASP A 207 -10.67 -3.11 -12.76
C ASP A 207 -10.12 -1.70 -12.99
N VAL A 208 -8.86 -1.51 -12.62
CA VAL A 208 -8.18 -0.22 -12.61
C VAL A 208 -6.90 -0.36 -13.40
N GLN A 209 -6.73 0.50 -14.40
CA GLN A 209 -5.47 0.69 -15.10
C GLN A 209 -5.18 2.17 -15.09
N LEU A 210 -4.17 2.59 -14.32
CA LEU A 210 -3.81 3.99 -14.17
C LEU A 210 -2.34 4.18 -14.47
N ARG A 211 -2.02 5.30 -15.11
CA ARG A 211 -0.67 5.86 -15.19
C ARG A 211 -0.74 7.29 -14.67
N GLY A 212 0.22 7.71 -13.87
CA GLY A 212 0.23 9.07 -13.32
C GLY A 212 1.64 9.56 -13.03
N THR A 213 1.75 10.84 -12.71
CA THR A 213 3.02 11.47 -12.36
C THR A 213 2.92 12.28 -11.07
N GLY A 214 3.94 12.20 -10.22
CA GLY A 214 3.96 12.90 -8.93
C GLY A 214 4.70 12.13 -7.85
N ASN A 215 5.19 12.85 -6.85
CA ASN A 215 6.03 12.28 -5.80
C ASN A 215 5.23 11.92 -4.53
N SER A 216 3.92 11.72 -4.62
CA SER A 216 3.05 11.25 -3.54
C SER A 216 1.85 10.49 -4.11
N VAL A 217 1.14 9.72 -3.28
CA VAL A 217 -0.08 8.99 -3.72
C VAL A 217 -1.12 9.97 -4.25
N ALA A 218 -1.37 11.07 -3.53
CA ALA A 218 -2.31 12.10 -3.97
C ALA A 218 -1.90 12.75 -5.30
N ALA A 219 -0.61 13.02 -5.51
CA ALA A 219 -0.13 13.61 -6.77
C ALA A 219 -0.21 12.63 -7.94
N LEU A 220 0.19 11.37 -7.74
CA LEU A 220 0.09 10.32 -8.76
C LEU A 220 -1.36 10.14 -9.22
N LEU A 221 -2.30 10.04 -8.29
CA LEU A 221 -3.72 9.87 -8.62
C LEU A 221 -4.34 11.16 -9.19
N GLY A 222 -3.98 12.32 -8.65
CA GLY A 222 -4.47 13.62 -9.13
C GLY A 222 -4.01 13.98 -10.54
N ASN A 223 -2.85 13.49 -10.96
CA ASN A 223 -2.30 13.67 -12.31
C ASN A 223 -2.32 12.35 -13.11
N SER A 224 -3.26 11.45 -12.81
CA SER A 224 -3.36 10.17 -13.51
C SER A 224 -4.31 10.21 -14.71
N ASN A 225 -4.02 9.37 -15.69
CA ASN A 225 -4.90 9.00 -16.77
C ASN A 225 -5.03 7.47 -16.84
N GLY A 226 -6.17 6.99 -17.35
CA GLY A 226 -6.39 5.56 -17.50
C GLY A 226 -7.86 5.17 -17.44
N ASN A 227 -8.09 3.88 -17.19
CA ASN A 227 -9.42 3.28 -17.23
C ASN A 227 -9.81 2.75 -15.86
N LEU A 228 -11.02 3.07 -15.45
CA LEU A 228 -11.68 2.51 -14.28
C LEU A 228 -12.98 1.86 -14.72
N LYS A 229 -13.12 0.57 -14.46
CA LYS A 229 -14.38 -0.17 -14.64
C LYS A 229 -14.87 -0.57 -13.27
N LEU A 230 -16.13 -0.27 -12.97
CA LEU A 230 -16.78 -0.65 -11.72
C LEU A 230 -18.07 -1.40 -12.03
N LEU A 231 -18.29 -2.49 -11.33
CA LEU A 231 -19.50 -3.30 -11.41
C LEU A 231 -19.99 -3.56 -9.99
N MET A 232 -21.26 -3.28 -9.74
CA MET A 232 -21.92 -3.58 -8.48
C MET A 232 -22.91 -4.72 -8.69
N ASN A 233 -22.78 -5.79 -7.92
CA ASN A 233 -23.64 -6.96 -7.99
C ASN A 233 -24.54 -7.03 -6.75
N ASP A 234 -25.75 -7.55 -6.93
CA ASP A 234 -26.65 -7.98 -5.85
C ASP A 234 -26.96 -6.89 -4.80
N GLY A 235 -27.26 -5.67 -5.27
CA GLY A 235 -27.76 -4.58 -4.44
C GLY A 235 -29.19 -4.83 -3.97
N LEU A 236 -29.40 -5.76 -3.03
CA LEU A 236 -30.66 -5.85 -2.30
C LEU A 236 -30.76 -4.65 -1.35
N ILE A 237 -31.53 -3.65 -1.78
CA ILE A 237 -31.89 -2.50 -0.96
C ILE A 237 -33.07 -2.94 -0.07
N SER A 238 -32.95 -2.78 1.26
CA SER A 238 -34.03 -3.13 2.18
C SER A 238 -35.34 -2.46 1.77
N ARG A 239 -36.48 -3.17 1.82
CA ARG A 239 -37.80 -2.66 1.39
C ARG A 239 -38.17 -1.32 2.03
N ASN A 240 -37.78 -1.10 3.29
CA ASN A 240 -38.01 0.15 4.04
C ASN A 240 -37.33 1.38 3.39
N LEU A 241 -36.27 1.18 2.60
CA LEU A 241 -35.58 2.25 1.89
C LEU A 241 -36.18 2.53 0.51
N MET A 242 -36.72 1.50 -0.15
CA MET A 242 -37.54 1.68 -1.36
C MET A 242 -38.79 2.51 -1.06
N GLU A 243 -39.33 2.42 0.15
CA GLU A 243 -40.48 3.23 0.58
C GLU A 243 -40.12 4.71 0.73
N ILE A 244 -38.92 5.03 1.24
CA ILE A 244 -38.42 6.41 1.39
C ILE A 244 -38.09 7.04 0.02
N LEU A 245 -37.54 6.25 -0.92
CA LEU A 245 -37.29 6.70 -2.29
C LEU A 245 -38.59 6.74 -3.12
N GLY A 246 -39.53 5.82 -2.88
CA GLY A 246 -40.84 5.75 -3.53
C GLY A 246 -41.80 6.86 -3.10
N LEU A 247 -41.61 7.44 -1.90
CA LEU A 247 -42.38 8.59 -1.42
C LEU A 247 -41.92 9.94 -1.99
N ASN A 248 -40.77 10.01 -2.66
CA ASN A 248 -40.23 11.27 -3.21
C ASN A 248 -39.72 11.20 -4.66
N VAL A 249 -39.80 10.05 -5.33
CA VAL A 249 -39.47 9.94 -6.77
C VAL A 249 -40.74 9.64 -7.56
N GLY A 250 -41.61 10.64 -7.65
CA GLY A 250 -42.53 10.75 -8.77
C GLY A 250 -41.73 11.11 -10.02
N ASN A 251 -41.63 10.16 -10.97
CA ASN A 251 -41.02 10.27 -12.29
C ASN A 251 -39.50 10.51 -12.38
N PHE A 252 -38.75 9.42 -12.56
CA PHE A 252 -37.64 9.41 -13.51
C PHE A 252 -37.69 8.11 -14.32
N ILE A 253 -38.41 8.17 -15.46
CA ILE A 253 -38.22 7.25 -16.56
C ILE A 253 -37.09 7.84 -17.41
N ILE A 254 -35.98 7.12 -17.53
CA ILE A 254 -35.10 7.28 -18.70
C ILE A 254 -35.10 5.93 -19.39
N GLY A 255 -35.89 5.85 -20.45
CA GLY A 255 -35.80 4.79 -21.43
C GLY A 255 -34.50 4.92 -22.22
N ALA A 256 -33.85 3.80 -22.46
CA ALA A 256 -32.92 3.64 -23.55
C ALA A 256 -33.32 2.35 -24.27
N ASP A 257 -34.33 2.47 -25.11
CA ASP A 257 -34.59 1.47 -26.14
C ASP A 257 -33.67 1.74 -27.34
N LEU A 258 -33.11 0.65 -27.85
CA LEU A 258 -32.17 0.56 -28.95
C LEU A 258 -32.84 0.72 -30.33
N TRP A 259 -32.03 1.09 -31.33
CA TRP A 259 -32.19 0.95 -32.80
C TRP A 259 -33.05 1.98 -33.57
N ARG A 260 -32.40 2.94 -34.22
CA ARG A 260 -32.04 2.92 -35.66
C ARG A 260 -31.10 4.08 -36.00
#